data_AF-A0A432QI50-F1
#
_entry.id   AF-A0A432QI50-F1
#
_cell.length_a   1.000
_cell.length_b   1.000
_cell.length_c   1.000
_cell.angle_alpha   90.00
_cell.angle_beta   90.00
_cell.angle_gamma   90.00
#
_symmetry.space_group_name_H-M   'P 1'
#
loop_
_entity.id
_entity.type
_entity.pdbx_description
1 polymer ?
#
loop_
_entity_poly.entity_id
_entity_poly.type
_entity_poly.pdbx_seq_one_letter_code
_entity_poly.pdbx_strand_id
1 'polypeptide(L)' 'MTAFCRTHLPAKEGEILGPAPAPLALLRDRYRYRILIKGFVPPSVHRLCNQVLVERSSLVPRQVRLTIDVDPENMM' A
#
# COMPACT_ATOMS: atom_id res chain seq x y z
N MET A 1 7.81 -1.67 -3.69
CA MET A 1 6.40 -1.31 -3.38
C MET A 1 6.04 0.13 -3.73
N THR A 2 6.56 1.18 -3.06
CA THR A 2 6.15 2.57 -3.34
C THR A 2 6.36 2.99 -4.80
N ALA A 3 7.50 2.64 -5.40
CA ALA A 3 7.76 2.88 -6.81
C ALA A 3 6.72 2.21 -7.72
N PHE A 4 6.37 0.95 -7.42
CA PHE A 4 5.33 0.22 -8.15
C PHE A 4 3.98 0.95 -8.12
N CYS A 5 3.56 1.42 -6.93
CA CYS A 5 2.31 2.17 -6.81
C CYS A 5 2.34 3.49 -7.60
N ARG A 6 3.49 4.19 -7.64
CA ARG A 6 3.64 5.43 -8.43
C ARG A 6 3.57 5.18 -9.94
N THR A 7 4.07 4.05 -10.42
CA THR A 7 3.99 3.68 -11.84
C THR A 7 2.55 3.34 -12.26
N HIS A 8 1.76 2.79 -11.34
CA HIS A 8 0.43 2.25 -11.62
C HIS A 8 -0.75 3.15 -11.20
N LEU A 9 -0.48 4.23 -10.46
CA LEU A 9 -1.47 5.26 -10.15
C LEU A 9 -0.99 6.62 -10.68
N PRO A 10 -1.58 7.13 -11.78
CA PRO A 10 -1.24 8.45 -12.29
C PRO A 10 -1.48 9.53 -11.25
N ALA A 11 -0.57 10.52 -11.15
CA ALA A 11 -0.66 11.60 -10.15
C ALA A 11 -1.96 12.43 -10.25
N LYS A 12 -2.59 12.47 -11.43
CA LYS A 12 -3.89 13.11 -11.65
C LYS A 12 -5.06 12.33 -11.05
N GLU A 13 -4.88 11.04 -10.75
CA GLU A 13 -5.92 10.12 -10.29
C GLU A 13 -5.77 9.75 -8.80
N GLY A 14 -4.64 10.11 -8.19
CA GLY A 14 -4.41 9.97 -6.75
C GLY A 14 -2.98 10.28 -6.34
N GLU A 15 -2.74 10.21 -5.03
CA GLU A 15 -1.47 10.49 -4.39
C GLU A 15 -0.98 9.27 -3.60
N ILE A 16 0.33 9.01 -3.67
CA ILE A 16 1.02 7.96 -2.89
C ILE A 16 1.82 8.62 -1.78
N LEU A 17 1.49 8.30 -0.52
CA LEU A 17 2.12 8.81 0.69
C LEU A 17 2.89 7.71 1.43
N GLY A 18 4.07 8.07 1.96
CA GLY A 18 4.98 7.15 2.62
C GLY A 18 6.08 6.59 1.70
N PRO A 19 6.75 5.49 2.08
CA PRO A 19 6.40 4.58 3.18
C PRO A 19 6.57 5.24 4.55
N ALA A 20 5.63 5.00 5.47
CA ALA A 20 5.67 5.50 6.84
C ALA A 20 5.69 4.32 7.82
N PRO A 21 6.44 4.40 8.93
CA PRO A 21 6.32 3.41 10.00
C PRO A 21 4.90 3.43 10.58
N ALA A 22 4.39 2.26 10.96
CA ALA A 22 3.15 2.20 11.72
C ALA A 22 3.38 2.76 13.15
N PRO A 23 2.34 3.24 13.85
CA PRO A 23 2.44 3.86 15.18
C PRO A 23 3.09 2.92 16.23
N LEU A 24 2.91 1.61 16.05
CA LEU A 24 3.68 0.57 16.73
C LEU A 24 4.66 -0.05 15.72
N ALA A 25 5.81 0.61 15.56
CA ALA A 25 6.79 0.25 14.54
C ALA A 25 7.37 -1.16 14.72
N LEU A 26 7.38 -1.70 15.95
CA LEU A 26 7.78 -3.07 16.28
C LEU A 26 6.68 -3.75 17.11
N LEU A 27 6.10 -4.82 16.57
CA LEU A 27 5.14 -5.66 17.29
C LEU A 27 5.48 -7.13 17.08
N ARG A 28 5.76 -7.85 18.17
CA ARG A 28 6.15 -9.28 18.13
C ARG A 28 7.30 -9.53 17.15
N ASP A 29 8.37 -8.74 17.26
CA ASP A 29 9.57 -8.78 16.41
C ASP A 29 9.33 -8.55 14.91
N ARG A 30 8.21 -7.93 14.53
CA ARG A 30 7.95 -7.56 13.14
C ARG A 30 7.81 -6.06 12.99
N TYR A 31 8.59 -5.54 12.04
CA TYR A 31 8.44 -4.16 11.60
C TYR A 31 7.18 -3.99 10.78
N ARG A 32 6.41 -2.94 11.09
CA ARG A 32 5.19 -2.58 10.36
C ARG A 32 5.40 -1.26 9.64
N TYR A 33 5.20 -1.29 8.33
CA TYR A 33 5.20 -0.12 7.47
C TYR A 33 3.88 -0.04 6.73
N ARG A 34 3.46 1.18 6.42
CA ARG A 34 2.29 1.46 5.60
C ARG A 34 2.64 2.41 4.46
N ILE A 35 1.93 2.23 3.36
CA ILE A 35 1.85 3.19 2.26
C ILE A 35 0.39 3.60 2.23
N LEU A 36 0.13 4.90 2.26
CA LEU A 36 -1.23 5.42 2.18
C LEU A 36 -1.48 5.89 0.75
N ILE A 37 -2.60 5.45 0.19
CA ILE A 37 -3.02 5.81 -1.16
C ILE A 37 -4.25 6.69 -1.03
N LYS A 38 -4.13 7.96 -1.44
CA LYS A 38 -5.27 8.86 -1.56
C LYS A 38 -5.76 8.82 -3.00
N GLY A 39 -6.81 8.06 -3.25
CA GLY A 39 -7.45 8.04 -4.57
C GLY A 39 -8.35 9.23 -4.78
N PHE A 40 -8.20 9.92 -5.92
CA PHE A 40 -9.20 10.88 -6.39
C PHE A 40 -10.23 10.21 -7.30
N VAL A 41 -9.84 9.07 -7.90
CA VAL A 41 -10.68 8.27 -8.78
C VAL A 41 -10.76 6.83 -8.22
N PRO A 42 -11.90 6.42 -7.63
CA PRO A 42 -12.01 5.11 -6.98
C PRO A 42 -11.68 3.92 -7.90
N PRO A 43 -12.15 3.87 -9.17
CA PRO A 43 -11.78 2.80 -10.08
C PRO A 43 -10.27 2.63 -10.27
N SER A 44 -9.50 3.73 -10.22
CA SER A 44 -8.05 3.69 -10.37
C SER A 44 -7.36 3.05 -9.16
N VAL A 45 -7.87 3.32 -7.96
CA VAL A 45 -7.37 2.67 -6.73
C VAL A 45 -7.69 1.18 -6.75
N HIS A 46 -8.92 0.79 -7.13
CA HIS A 46 -9.27 -0.63 -7.24
C HIS A 46 -8.39 -1.37 -8.26
N ARG A 47 -8.11 -0.76 -9.41
CA ARG A 47 -7.17 -1.32 -10.40
C ARG A 47 -5.77 -1.51 -9.80
N LEU A 48 -5.26 -0.51 -9.10
CA LEU A 48 -3.97 -0.61 -8.41
C LEU A 48 -3.97 -1.75 -7.38
N CYS A 49 -5.01 -1.86 -6.54
CA CYS A 49 -5.12 -2.95 -5.56
C CYS A 49 -5.09 -4.32 -6.23
N ASN A 50 -5.81 -4.49 -7.35
CA ASN A 50 -5.79 -5.75 -8.11
C ASN A 50 -4.40 -6.06 -8.68
N GLN A 51 -3.71 -5.07 -9.23
CA GLN A 51 -2.33 -5.24 -9.71
C GLN A 51 -1.37 -5.64 -8.59
N VAL A 52 -1.51 -5.03 -7.41
CA VAL A 52 -0.73 -5.42 -6.22
C VAL A 52 -1.00 -6.87 -5.82
N LEU A 53 -2.25 -7.33 -5.90
CA LEU A 53 -2.58 -8.73 -5.57
C LEU A 53 -1.95 -9.71 -6.55
N VAL A 54 -1.98 -9.40 -7.86
CA VAL A 54 -1.37 -10.22 -8.91
C VAL A 54 0.15 -10.28 -8.76
N GLU A 55 0.79 -9.14 -8.49
CA GLU A 55 2.25 -9.02 -8.44
C GLU A 55 2.84 -9.20 -7.03
N ARG A 56 2.01 -9.57 -6.05
CA ARG A 56 2.43 -9.63 -4.63
C ARG A 56 3.75 -10.36 -4.38
N SER A 57 4.00 -11.46 -5.09
CA SER A 57 5.20 -12.29 -4.95
C SER A 57 6.48 -11.63 -5.48
N SER A 58 6.38 -10.72 -6.45
CA SER A 58 7.51 -9.92 -6.96
C SER A 58 7.70 -8.62 -6.17
N LEU A 59 6.62 -8.09 -5.58
CA LEU A 59 6.64 -6.80 -4.88
C LEU A 59 7.32 -6.84 -3.52
N VAL A 60 7.28 -7.98 -2.81
CA VAL A 60 7.87 -8.15 -1.48
C VAL A 60 8.49 -9.56 -1.30
N PRO A 61 9.55 -9.70 -0.51
CA PRO A 61 10.10 -11.01 -0.15
C PRO A 61 9.09 -11.89 0.59
N ARG A 62 9.25 -13.22 0.52
CA ARG A 62 8.35 -14.20 1.17
C ARG A 62 8.17 -13.99 2.68
N GLN A 63 9.17 -13.43 3.37
CA GLN A 63 9.12 -13.18 4.81
C GLN A 63 8.25 -11.96 5.16
N VAL A 64 7.93 -11.11 4.18
CA VAL A 64 7.10 -9.92 4.35
C VAL A 64 5.63 -10.27 4.11
N ARG A 65 4.78 -9.93 5.09
CA ARG A 65 3.33 -10.02 4.91
C ARG A 65 2.81 -8.71 4.35
N LEU A 66 2.24 -8.78 3.16
CA LEU A 66 1.54 -7.68 2.52
C LEU A 66 0.04 -7.82 2.74
N THR A 67 -0.59 -6.74 3.21
CA THR A 67 -2.04 -6.63 3.41
C THR A 67 -2.53 -5.37 2.71
N ILE A 68 -3.71 -5.42 2.10
CA ILE A 68 -4.39 -4.27 1.52
C ILE A 68 -5.63 -4.02 2.37
N ASP A 69 -5.80 -2.78 2.79
CA ASP A 69 -6.96 -2.32 3.56
C ASP A 69 -7.61 -1.19 2.74
N VAL A 70 -8.87 -1.40 2.33
CA VAL A 70 -9.63 -0.46 1.50
C VAL A 70 -10.64 0.21 2.43
N ASP A 71 -10.66 1.55 2.42
CA ASP A 71 -11.48 2.37 3.31
C ASP A 71 -11.29 2.00 4.81
N PRO A 72 -10.05 2.07 5.34
CA PRO A 72 -9.77 1.69 6.71
C PRO A 72 -10.54 2.57 7.69
N GLU A 73 -11.40 1.97 8.51
CA GLU A 73 -12.16 2.71 9.54
C GLU A 73 -11.28 3.28 10.66
N ASN A 74 -10.06 2.74 10.84
CA ASN A 74 -9.16 3.16 11.92
C ASN A 74 -7.73 3.41 11.39
N MET A 75 -7.27 4.66 11.48
CA MET A 75 -5.92 5.07 11.05
C MET A 75 -4.94 5.28 12.23
N MET A 76 -5.42 5.11 13.46
CA MET A 76 -4.64 5.22 14.71
C MET A 76 -3.65 4.07 14.93
#